data_AF-A0AA35PGU0-F1
#
_entry.id   AF-A0AA35PGU0-F1
#
_cell.length_a   1.000
_cell.length_b   1.000
_cell.length_c   1.000
_cell.angle_alpha   90.00
_cell.angle_beta   90.00
_cell.angle_gamma   90.00
#
_symmetry.space_group_name_H-M   'P 1'
#
loop_
_entity.id
_entity.type
_entity.pdbx_description
1 polymer ?
#
loop_
_entity_poly.entity_id
_entity_poly.type
_entity_poly.pdbx_seq_one_letter_code
_entity_poly.pdbx_strand_id
1 'polypeptide(L)' 'MEKLGTLVGCVVTIERSKIKITVTSEVPFSKRYLKYLTKKYLKKNLHDWLRMVANSKESYELRYFQINQDEEEDEEED' A
#
# COMPACT_ATOMS: atom_id res chain seq x y z
N MET A 1 22.29 -3.42 -0.05
CA MET A 1 22.27 -4.16 1.23
C MET A 1 21.05 -3.72 2.02
N GLU A 2 20.01 -4.54 2.06
CA GLU A 2 18.85 -4.29 2.92
C GLU A 2 19.25 -4.61 4.37
N LYS A 3 19.40 -3.58 5.21
CA LYS A 3 19.69 -3.73 6.64
C LYS A 3 18.39 -4.21 7.33
N LEU A 4 18.17 -5.53 7.35
CA LEU A 4 17.13 -6.18 8.14
C LEU A 4 17.61 -6.25 9.60
N GLY A 5 17.68 -5.09 10.25
CA GLY A 5 17.96 -5.01 11.68
C GLY A 5 16.66 -5.17 12.46
N THR A 6 16.71 -5.94 13.55
CA THR A 6 15.73 -5.83 14.65
C THR A 6 15.45 -4.36 14.91
N LEU A 7 14.18 -3.99 15.11
CA LEU A 7 13.75 -2.63 15.51
C LEU A 7 14.25 -2.34 16.94
N VAL A 8 15.57 -2.38 17.15
CA VAL A 8 16.20 -2.19 18.45
C VAL A 8 15.91 -0.77 18.89
N GLY A 9 15.03 -0.64 19.86
CA GLY A 9 14.67 0.61 20.51
C GLY A 9 13.43 1.30 19.95
N CYS A 10 12.28 0.64 19.85
CA CYS A 10 10.93 1.26 19.75
C CYS A 10 10.74 2.43 18.75
N VAL A 11 11.60 2.56 17.74
CA VAL A 11 11.65 3.76 16.90
C VAL A 11 10.41 3.90 16.01
N VAL A 12 9.79 2.77 15.66
CA VAL A 12 8.58 2.71 14.83
C VAL A 12 7.59 1.73 15.45
N THR A 13 6.44 2.22 15.86
CA THR A 13 5.32 1.42 16.36
C THR A 13 4.24 1.29 15.30
N ILE A 14 3.68 0.08 15.18
CA ILE A 14 2.62 -0.23 14.23
C ILE A 14 1.43 -0.77 15.00
N GLU A 15 0.30 -0.07 14.90
CA GLU A 15 -0.95 -0.46 15.51
C GLU A 15 -1.95 -0.83 14.42
N ARG A 16 -2.63 -1.97 14.62
CA ARG A 16 -3.66 -2.45 13.71
C ARG A 16 -5.03 -2.37 14.37
N SER A 17 -5.87 -1.50 13.83
CA SER A 17 -7.32 -1.57 13.99
C SER A 17 -7.92 -2.47 12.91
N LYS A 18 -9.22 -2.79 13.00
CA LYS A 18 -9.88 -3.68 12.03
C LYS A 18 -9.75 -3.19 10.58
N ILE A 19 -9.87 -1.88 10.35
CA ILE A 19 -9.92 -1.26 9.02
C ILE A 19 -8.72 -0.32 8.78
N LYS A 20 -8.04 0.11 9.84
CA LYS A 20 -6.98 1.14 9.79
C LYS A 20 -5.68 0.61 10.38
N ILE A 21 -4.57 0.93 9.74
CA ILE A 21 -3.23 0.71 10.27
C ILE A 21 -2.64 2.08 10.59
N THR A 22 -2.16 2.25 11.81
CA THR A 22 -1.46 3.46 12.26
C THR A 22 0.01 3.13 12.42
N VAL A 23 0.87 3.95 11.84
CA VAL A 23 2.32 3.84 11.95
C VAL A 23 2.83 5.12 12.61
N THR A 24 3.44 4.97 13.77
CA THR A 24 4.04 6.08 14.52
C THR A 24 5.54 5.89 14.54
N SER A 25 6.30 6.94 14.26
CA SER A 25 7.76 6.89 14.16
C SER A 25 8.38 8.07 14.91
N GLU A 26 9.37 7.79 15.75
CA GLU A 26 10.13 8.80 16.49
C GLU A 26 11.27 9.39 15.63
N VAL A 27 11.74 8.66 14.63
CA VAL A 27 12.73 9.14 13.65
C VAL A 27 12.07 9.60 12.35
N PRO A 28 12.78 10.38 11.51
CA PRO A 28 12.28 10.76 10.19
C PRO A 28 11.90 9.54 9.34
N PHE A 29 10.61 9.30 9.22
CA PHE A 29 10.04 8.24 8.40
C PHE A 29 9.22 8.86 7.27
N SER A 30 9.67 8.66 6.03
CA SER A 30 8.99 9.28 4.90
C SER A 30 7.72 8.52 4.55
N LYS A 31 6.64 9.28 4.33
CA LYS A 31 5.39 8.74 3.79
C LYS A 31 5.62 7.97 2.48
N ARG A 32 6.51 8.45 1.60
CA ARG A 32 6.88 7.77 0.35
C ARG A 32 7.46 6.36 0.61
N TYR A 33 8.21 6.17 1.69
CA TYR A 33 8.77 4.87 2.03
C TYR A 33 7.68 3.87 2.46
N LEU A 34 6.65 4.32 3.18
CA LEU A 34 5.47 3.51 3.47
C LEU A 34 4.79 3.00 2.18
N LYS A 35 4.64 3.88 1.17
CA LYS A 35 4.11 3.52 -0.16
C LYS A 35 4.94 2.45 -0.85
N TYR A 36 6.27 2.52 -0.73
CA TYR A 36 7.16 1.53 -1.30
C TYR A 36 6.97 0.16 -0.63
N LEU A 37 6.96 0.12 0.71
CA LEU A 37 6.82 -1.11 1.47
C LEU A 37 5.48 -1.80 1.21
N THR A 38 4.38 -1.05 1.19
CA THR A 38 3.05 -1.59 0.89
C THR A 38 2.95 -2.10 -0.53
N LYS A 39 3.49 -1.38 -1.53
CA LYS A 39 3.57 -1.88 -2.91
C LYS A 39 4.43 -3.15 -3.03
N LYS A 40 5.58 -3.21 -2.33
CA LYS A 40 6.44 -4.41 -2.29
C LYS A 40 5.68 -5.61 -1.73
N TYR A 41 4.80 -5.40 -0.75
CA TYR A 41 3.93 -6.44 -0.20
C TYR A 41 2.80 -6.87 -1.15
N LEU A 42 2.11 -5.91 -1.78
CA LEU A 42 0.98 -6.18 -2.67
C LEU A 42 1.38 -6.89 -3.97
N LYS A 43 2.63 -6.73 -4.42
CA LYS A 43 3.17 -7.38 -5.63
C LYS A 43 3.05 -8.90 -5.61
N LYS A 44 2.93 -9.54 -4.45
CA LYS A 44 2.85 -11.01 -4.37
C LYS A 44 1.52 -11.59 -4.84
N ASN A 45 0.37 -10.95 -4.57
CA ASN A 45 -0.95 -11.58 -4.82
C ASN A 45 -2.10 -10.64 -5.22
N LEU A 46 -2.00 -9.31 -5.02
CA LEU A 46 -3.17 -8.40 -5.05
C LEU A 46 -2.96 -7.16 -5.94
N HIS A 47 -1.94 -7.16 -6.79
CA HIS A 47 -1.49 -5.96 -7.48
C HIS A 47 -2.45 -5.46 -8.56
N ASP A 48 -3.25 -6.35 -9.14
CA ASP A 48 -4.21 -6.04 -10.20
C ASP A 48 -5.53 -5.53 -9.65
N TRP A 49 -5.83 -5.82 -8.38
CA TRP A 49 -7.10 -5.44 -7.75
C TRP A 49 -6.99 -4.19 -6.89
N LEU A 50 -5.83 -3.91 -6.29
CA LEU A 50 -5.67 -2.83 -5.32
C LEU A 50 -4.61 -1.80 -5.74
N ARG A 51 -5.00 -0.51 -5.69
CA ARG A 51 -4.10 0.64 -5.82
C ARG A 51 -4.02 1.44 -4.54
N MET A 52 -2.82 1.92 -4.21
CA MET A 52 -2.61 2.78 -3.07
C MET A 52 -2.69 4.26 -3.47
N VAL A 53 -3.65 5.00 -2.91
CA VAL A 53 -3.96 6.40 -3.20
C VAL A 53 -3.72 7.26 -1.96
N ALA A 54 -3.17 8.46 -2.13
CA ALA A 54 -3.07 9.41 -1.03
C ALA A 54 -4.45 10.01 -0.76
N ASN A 55 -4.99 9.83 0.44
CA ASN A 55 -6.25 10.46 0.83
C ASN A 55 -6.00 11.86 1.42
N SER A 56 -5.05 11.97 2.37
CA SER A 56 -4.61 13.25 2.93
C SER A 56 -3.11 13.43 2.83
N LYS A 57 -2.57 14.54 3.37
CA LYS A 57 -1.12 14.77 3.46
C LYS A 57 -0.41 13.63 4.22
N GLU A 58 -1.08 13.02 5.20
CA GLU A 58 -0.48 12.04 6.11
C GLU A 58 -1.02 10.61 5.92
N SER A 59 -2.16 10.44 5.24
CA SER A 59 -2.76 9.11 5.05
C SER A 59 -2.63 8.55 3.63
N TYR A 60 -2.66 7.23 3.55
CA TYR A 60 -2.89 6.46 2.33
C TYR A 60 -4.10 5.55 2.50
N GLU A 61 -4.76 5.25 1.39
CA GLU A 61 -5.86 4.30 1.30
C GLU A 61 -5.57 3.28 0.20
N LEU A 62 -6.03 2.06 0.42
CA LEU A 62 -6.12 1.06 -0.63
C LEU A 62 -7.50 1.19 -1.27
N ARG A 63 -7.52 1.36 -2.60
CA ARG A 63 -8.75 1.42 -3.40
C ARG A 63 -8.72 0.30 -4.42
N TYR A 64 -9.90 -0.24 -4.71
CA TYR A 64 -10.04 -1.12 -5.86
C TYR A 64 -9.84 -0.34 -7.16
N PHE A 65 -9.36 -1.02 -8.19
CA PHE A 65 -9.54 -0.53 -9.55
C PHE A 65 -11.02 -0.62 -9.92
N GLN A 66 -11.51 0.39 -10.62
CA GLN A 66 -12.79 0.26 -11.31
C GLN A 66 -12.49 -0.54 -12.56
N ILE A 67 -12.81 -1.83 -12.53
CA ILE A 67 -12.88 -2.63 -13.74
C ILE A 67 -14.22 -2.23 -14.33
N ASN A 68 -14.21 -1.29 -15.27
CA ASN A 68 -15.38 -1.12 -16.12
C ASN A 68 -15.43 -2.42 -16.94
N GLN A 69 -16.51 -3.20 -16.80
CA GLN A 69 -16.80 -4.35 -17.66
C GLN A 69 -17.17 -3.91 -19.10
N ASP A 70 -16.59 -2.81 -19.59
CA ASP A 70 -16.95 -2.18 -20.87
C ASP A 70 -15.81 -2.27 -21.90
N GLU A 71 -14.74 -3.04 -21.62
CA GLU A 71 -13.66 -3.32 -22.59
C GLU A 71 -13.63 -4.80 -23.04
N GLU A 72 -14.66 -5.61 -22.72
CA GLU A 72 -14.81 -7.00 -23.18
C GLU A 72 -15.95 -7.21 -24.21
N GLU A 73 -16.46 -6.15 -24.86
CA GLU A 73 -17.45 -6.28 -25.95
C GLU A 73 -16.91 -5.98 -27.37
N ASP A 74 -15.62 -5.65 -27.56
CA ASP A 74 -15.08 -5.25 -28.88
C ASP A 74 -13.94 -6.14 -29.41
N GLU A 75 -13.83 -7.41 -29.00
CA GLU A 75 -12.96 -8.40 -29.67
C GLU A 75 -13.61 -9.80 -29.76
N GLU A 76 -14.77 -9.91 -30.42
CA GLU A 76 -15.13 -11.15 -31.15
C GLU A 76 -15.13 -10.84 -32.66
N GLU A 77 -14.21 -11.51 -33.38
CA GLU A 77 -14.04 -11.51 -34.84
C GLU A 77 -15.28 -12.05 -35.59
N ASP A 78 -15.84 -11.28 -36.53
CA ASP A 78 -16.14 -11.62 -37.95
C ASP A 78 -17.01 -10.55 -38.66
#